data_AF-A0A4Q2V105-F1
#
_entry.id   AF-A0A4Q2V105-F1
#
_cell.length_a   1.000
_cell.length_b   1.000
_cell.length_c   1.000
_cell.angle_alpha   90.00
_cell.angle_beta   90.00
_cell.angle_gamma   90.00
#
_symmetry.space_group_name_H-M   'P 1'
#
loop_
_entity.id
_entity.type
_entity.pdbx_description
1 polymer ?
#
loop_
_entity_poly.entity_id
_entity_poly.type
_entity_poly.pdbx_seq_one_letter_code
_entity_poly.pdbx_strand_id
1 'polypeptide(L)'
;MSDHLREIERLQRENEELRREKEEAKAREEAERREKEEAKAREEAERREKEEAKAREEAERRKNQRTTLEEYLYNCHFHLYKKLALADKSKSSTGFTKVEGKYYPKWLRPWTSFTNT
;
A
#
# COMPACT_ATOMS: atom_id res chain seq x y z
N MET A 1 53.75 -5.15 57.42
CA MET A 1 53.35 -4.02 56.55
C MET A 1 53.45 -4.37 55.06
N SER A 2 54.53 -5.01 54.59
CA SER A 2 54.68 -5.37 53.17
C SER A 2 53.69 -6.43 52.64
N ASP A 3 53.23 -7.39 53.46
CA ASP A 3 52.33 -8.45 52.96
C ASP A 3 50.90 -7.96 52.70
N HIS A 4 50.41 -7.00 53.50
CA HIS A 4 49.09 -6.41 53.27
C HIS A 4 49.03 -5.58 51.99
N LEU A 5 50.12 -4.91 51.61
CA LEU A 5 50.20 -4.17 50.35
C LEU A 5 50.16 -5.11 49.14
N ARG A 6 50.83 -6.27 49.21
CA ARG A 6 50.75 -7.30 48.16
C ARG A 6 49.36 -7.91 48.04
N GLU A 7 48.69 -8.13 49.17
CA GLU A 7 47.32 -8.65 49.18
C GLU A 7 46.33 -7.66 48.55
N ILE A 8 46.47 -6.35 48.85
CA ILE A 8 45.66 -5.30 48.24
C ILE A 8 45.89 -5.25 46.72
N GLU A 9 47.14 -5.32 46.26
CA GLU A 9 47.45 -5.32 44.83
C GLU A 9 46.88 -6.56 44.11
N ARG A 10 46.92 -7.73 44.76
CA ARG A 10 46.28 -8.96 44.22
C ARG A 10 44.77 -8.78 44.07
N LEU A 11 44.11 -8.29 45.12
CA LEU A 11 42.66 -8.06 45.13
C LEU A 11 42.22 -7.00 44.12
N GLN A 12 43.06 -6.00 43.85
CA GLN A 12 42.81 -4.99 42.82
C GLN A 12 42.86 -5.57 41.41
N ARG A 13 43.87 -6.41 41.11
CA ARG A 13 43.95 -7.10 39.81
C ARG A 13 42.78 -8.04 39.59
N GLU A 14 42.42 -8.82 40.60
CA GLU A 14 41.28 -9.75 40.55
C GLU A 14 39.94 -9.00 40.36
N ASN A 15 39.77 -7.83 41.00
CA ASN A 15 38.61 -6.97 40.75
C ASN A 15 38.58 -6.41 39.33
N GLU A 16 39.72 -6.01 38.78
CA GLU A 16 39.80 -5.47 37.42
C GLU A 16 39.48 -6.54 36.37
N GLU A 17 40.01 -7.76 36.54
CA GLU A 17 39.67 -8.91 35.70
C GLU A 17 38.18 -9.25 35.77
N LEU A 18 37.61 -9.35 36.97
CA LEU A 18 36.17 -9.58 37.16
C LEU A 18 35.31 -8.48 36.54
N ARG A 19 35.78 -7.22 36.54
CA ARG A 19 35.07 -6.12 35.88
C ARG A 19 35.11 -6.24 34.36
N ARG A 20 36.27 -6.59 33.79
CA ARG A 20 36.41 -6.81 32.34
C ARG A 20 35.54 -7.96 31.86
N GLU A 21 35.55 -9.09 32.58
CA GLU A 21 34.68 -10.23 32.24
C GLU A 21 33.19 -9.87 32.29
N LYS A 22 32.77 -9.09 33.30
CA LYS A 22 31.38 -8.61 33.38
C LYS A 22 31.02 -7.64 32.26
N GLU A 23 31.93 -6.76 31.86
CA GLU A 23 31.70 -5.84 30.74
C GLU A 23 31.63 -6.59 29.41
N GLU A 24 32.51 -7.56 29.17
CA GLU A 24 32.45 -8.42 27.98
C GLU A 24 31.17 -9.26 27.94
N ALA A 25 30.76 -9.84 29.07
CA ALA A 25 29.51 -10.60 29.15
C ALA A 25 28.29 -9.73 28.82
N LYS A 26 28.23 -8.50 29.37
CA LYS A 26 27.15 -7.55 29.07
C LYS A 26 27.17 -7.11 27.60
N ALA A 27 28.35 -6.85 27.03
CA ALA A 27 28.47 -6.47 25.64
C ALA A 27 27.99 -7.58 24.70
N ARG A 28 28.28 -8.85 25.02
CA ARG A 28 27.79 -10.01 24.29
C ARG A 28 26.27 -10.16 24.39
N GLU A 29 25.70 -10.02 25.59
CA GLU A 29 24.25 -10.09 25.81
C GLU A 29 23.52 -8.97 25.06
N GLU A 30 24.07 -7.75 25.06
CA GLU A 30 23.47 -6.63 24.33
C GLU A 30 23.55 -6.83 22.82
N ALA A 31 24.67 -7.35 22.30
CA ALA A 31 24.80 -7.69 20.89
C ALA A 31 23.78 -8.75 20.46
N GLU A 32 23.63 -9.82 21.24
CA GLU A 32 22.66 -10.88 20.98
C GLU A 32 21.21 -10.35 21.03
N ARG A 33 20.90 -9.45 21.98
CA ARG A 33 19.59 -8.82 22.05
C ARG A 33 19.30 -7.97 20.81
N ARG A 34 20.27 -7.18 20.36
CA ARG A 34 20.13 -6.36 19.14
C ARG A 34 19.92 -7.22 17.91
N GLU A 35 20.67 -8.32 17.77
CA GLU A 35 20.50 -9.25 16.65
C GLU A 35 19.11 -9.90 16.64
N LYS A 36 18.61 -10.31 17.82
CA LYS A 36 17.25 -10.84 17.97
C LYS A 36 16.17 -9.81 17.63
N GLU A 37 16.35 -8.56 18.05
CA GLU A 37 15.41 -7.47 17.72
C GLU A 37 15.42 -7.18 16.22
N GLU A 38 16.59 -7.13 15.59
CA GLU A 38 16.70 -6.92 14.14
C GLU A 38 16.06 -8.08 13.35
N ALA A 39 16.30 -9.32 13.76
CA ALA A 39 15.68 -10.49 13.14
C ALA A 39 14.15 -10.44 13.23
N LYS A 40 13.60 -10.10 14.40
CA LYS A 40 12.15 -9.93 14.59
C LYS A 40 11.59 -8.80 13.74
N ALA A 41 12.28 -7.66 13.67
CA ALA A 41 11.84 -6.52 12.85
C ALA A 41 11.80 -6.89 11.36
N ARG A 42 12.79 -7.65 10.87
CA ARG A 42 12.82 -8.16 9.49
C ARG A 42 11.67 -9.13 9.23
N GLU A 43 11.43 -10.07 10.12
CA GLU A 43 10.32 -11.04 9.99
C GLU A 43 8.95 -10.32 9.98
N GLU A 44 8.76 -9.33 10.85
CA GLU A 44 7.52 -8.55 10.87
C GLU A 44 7.33 -7.73 9.60
N ALA A 45 8.39 -7.11 9.07
CA ALA A 45 8.35 -6.38 7.82
C ALA A 45 7.97 -7.30 6.65
N GLU A 46 8.58 -8.49 6.55
CA GLU A 46 8.27 -9.48 5.52
C GLU A 46 6.82 -9.97 5.62
N ARG A 47 6.32 -10.20 6.85
CA ARG A 47 4.92 -10.60 7.06
C ARG A 47 3.97 -9.52 6.57
N ARG A 48 4.23 -8.25 6.90
CA ARG A 48 3.41 -7.12 6.46
C ARG A 48 3.41 -7.00 4.93
N GLU A 49 4.56 -7.15 4.29
CA GLU A 49 4.67 -7.11 2.83
C GLU A 49 3.86 -8.25 2.17
N LYS A 50 3.95 -9.48 2.70
CA LYS A 50 3.16 -10.62 2.22
C LYS A 50 1.66 -10.41 2.40
N GLU A 51 1.23 -9.88 3.54
CA GLU A 51 -0.18 -9.57 3.80
C GLU A 51 -0.70 -8.50 2.83
N GLU A 52 0.07 -7.43 2.59
CA GLU A 52 -0.29 -6.39 1.64
C GLU A 52 -0.37 -6.93 0.21
N ALA A 53 0.63 -7.73 -0.21
CA ALA A 53 0.63 -8.35 -1.53
C ALA A 53 -0.60 -9.25 -1.74
N LYS A 54 -0.93 -10.08 -0.73
CA LYS A 54 -2.11 -10.95 -0.77
C LYS A 54 -3.42 -10.16 -0.81
N ALA A 55 -3.52 -9.07 -0.04
CA ALA A 55 -4.68 -8.19 -0.07
C ALA A 55 -4.86 -7.52 -1.43
N ARG A 56 -3.77 -7.06 -2.07
CA ARG A 56 -3.79 -6.50 -3.43
C ARG A 56 -4.21 -7.55 -4.47
N GLU A 57 -3.64 -8.75 -4.40
CA GLU A 57 -3.98 -9.86 -5.29
C GLU A 57 -5.47 -10.22 -5.16
N GLU A 58 -5.99 -10.33 -3.94
CA GLU A 58 -7.40 -10.64 -3.71
C GLU A 58 -8.32 -9.53 -4.24
N ALA A 59 -7.95 -8.26 -4.05
CA ALA A 59 -8.70 -7.14 -4.59
C ALA A 59 -8.75 -7.18 -6.13
N GLU A 60 -7.62 -7.44 -6.80
CA GLU A 60 -7.57 -7.59 -8.25
C GLU A 60 -8.36 -8.81 -8.74
N ARG A 61 -8.28 -9.94 -8.03
CA ARG A 61 -9.07 -11.13 -8.34
C ARG A 61 -10.57 -10.85 -8.26
N ARG A 62 -11.02 -10.11 -7.24
CA ARG A 62 -12.43 -9.72 -7.09
C ARG A 62 -12.89 -8.78 -8.20
N LYS A 63 -12.06 -7.80 -8.59
CA LYS A 63 -12.37 -6.90 -9.72
C LYS A 63 -12.53 -7.64 -11.05
N ASN A 64 -11.69 -8.66 -11.28
CA ASN A 64 -11.67 -9.43 -12.52
C ASN A 64 -12.48 -10.73 -12.44
N GLN A 65 -13.27 -10.91 -11.38
CA GLN A 65 -14.10 -12.09 -11.21
C GLN A 65 -15.17 -12.14 -12.32
N ARG A 66 -15.35 -13.31 -12.92
CA ARG A 66 -16.41 -13.52 -13.91
C ARG A 66 -17.76 -13.30 -13.23
N THR A 67 -18.56 -12.42 -13.80
CA THR A 67 -19.95 -12.19 -13.42
C THR A 67 -20.86 -12.93 -14.37
N THR A 68 -22.00 -13.39 -13.87
CA THR A 68 -23.13 -13.74 -14.74
C THR A 68 -23.66 -12.47 -15.41
N LEU A 69 -24.42 -12.62 -16.50
CA LEU A 69 -25.00 -11.47 -17.20
C LEU A 69 -25.93 -10.66 -16.27
N GLU A 70 -26.70 -11.33 -15.42
CA GLU A 70 -27.62 -10.69 -14.48
C GLU A 70 -26.88 -9.87 -13.42
N GLU A 71 -25.83 -10.44 -12.81
CA GLU A 71 -24.98 -9.72 -11.85
C GLU A 71 -24.28 -8.53 -12.49
N TYR A 72 -23.79 -8.69 -13.72
CA TYR A 72 -23.17 -7.60 -14.48
C TYR A 72 -24.15 -6.44 -14.68
N LEU A 73 -25.35 -6.71 -15.19
CA LEU A 73 -26.38 -5.70 -15.43
C LEU A 73 -26.82 -5.02 -14.13
N TYR A 74 -27.00 -5.79 -13.05
CA TYR A 74 -27.30 -5.27 -11.72
C TYR A 74 -26.21 -4.31 -11.22
N ASN A 75 -24.95 -4.72 -11.32
CA ASN A 75 -23.80 -3.92 -10.92
C ASN A 75 -23.68 -2.64 -11.76
N CYS A 76 -23.91 -2.71 -13.07
CA CYS A 76 -23.93 -1.52 -13.93
C CYS A 76 -25.03 -0.55 -13.53
N HIS A 77 -26.24 -1.04 -13.25
CA HIS A 77 -27.34 -0.18 -12.80
C HIS A 77 -26.99 0.51 -11.46
N PHE A 78 -26.46 -0.24 -10.49
CA PHE A 78 -26.21 0.28 -9.15
C PHE A 78 -24.96 1.17 -9.05
N HIS A 79 -23.85 0.74 -9.66
CA HIS A 79 -22.56 1.41 -9.52
C HIS A 79 -22.28 2.46 -10.59
N LEU A 80 -22.87 2.34 -11.78
CA LEU A 80 -22.69 3.31 -12.87
C LEU A 80 -23.92 4.19 -13.00
N TYR A 81 -25.07 3.62 -13.35
CA TYR A 81 -26.25 4.41 -13.70
C TYR A 81 -26.78 5.24 -12.52
N LYS A 82 -26.96 4.64 -11.33
CA LYS A 82 -27.43 5.39 -10.14
C LYS A 82 -26.44 6.45 -9.66
N LYS A 83 -25.15 6.29 -9.96
CA LYS A 83 -24.11 7.27 -9.62
C LYS A 83 -23.87 8.29 -10.73
N LEU A 84 -24.46 8.09 -11.91
CA LEU A 84 -24.38 9.00 -13.03
C LEU A 84 -25.22 10.24 -12.70
N ALA A 85 -24.58 11.24 -12.10
CA ALA A 85 -25.16 12.56 -11.93
C ALA A 85 -24.88 13.38 -13.19
N LEU A 86 -25.91 14.01 -13.75
CA LEU A 86 -25.70 15.05 -14.75
C LEU A 86 -24.93 16.20 -14.11
N ALA A 87 -23.95 16.73 -14.84
CA ALA A 87 -23.27 17.94 -14.42
C ALA A 87 -24.30 19.08 -14.25
N ASP A 88 -23.98 20.03 -13.38
CA ASP A 88 -24.81 21.21 -13.17
C ASP A 88 -25.12 21.89 -14.51
N LYS A 89 -26.37 22.32 -14.69
CA LYS A 89 -26.83 23.04 -15.89
C LYS A 89 -26.01 24.30 -16.15
N SER A 90 -25.36 24.88 -15.14
CA SER A 90 -24.40 25.98 -15.30
C SER A 90 -23.18 25.63 -16.17
N LYS A 91 -22.82 24.34 -16.25
CA LYS A 91 -21.74 23.82 -17.12
C LYS A 91 -22.25 23.34 -18.47
N SER A 92 -23.57 23.37 -18.69
CA SER A 92 -24.13 23.14 -20.02
C SER A 92 -23.83 24.35 -20.89
N SER A 93 -23.31 24.13 -22.10
CA SER A 93 -23.20 25.18 -23.09
C SER A 93 -24.62 25.64 -23.46
N THR A 94 -25.05 26.76 -22.90
CA THR A 94 -26.31 27.40 -23.30
C THR A 94 -25.98 28.41 -24.38
N GLY A 95 -26.45 28.17 -25.60
CA GLY A 95 -26.27 29.10 -26.72
C GLY A 95 -26.38 28.47 -28.10
N PHE A 96 -26.49 29.32 -29.11
CA PHE A 96 -26.28 28.95 -30.50
C PHE A 96 -24.77 28.93 -30.78
N THR A 97 -24.23 27.80 -31.21
CA THR A 97 -22.84 27.77 -31.70
C THR A 97 -22.76 28.60 -32.97
N LYS A 98 -21.78 29.51 -33.08
CA LYS A 98 -21.53 30.25 -34.32
C LYS A 98 -21.16 29.26 -35.43
N VAL A 99 -22.05 29.08 -36.39
CA VAL A 99 -21.90 28.16 -37.54
C VAL A 99 -21.46 28.87 -38.83
N GLU A 100 -21.17 30.16 -38.75
CA GLU A 100 -20.81 30.98 -39.90
C GLU A 100 -19.55 30.45 -40.61
N GLY A 101 -19.61 30.31 -41.93
CA GLY A 101 -18.54 29.73 -42.74
C GLY A 101 -18.44 28.19 -42.72
N LYS A 102 -19.25 27.49 -41.92
CA LYS A 102 -19.28 26.02 -41.91
C LYS A 102 -20.28 25.49 -42.92
N TYR A 103 -19.90 24.48 -43.68
CA TYR A 103 -20.81 23.79 -44.59
C TYR A 103 -21.61 22.74 -43.81
N TYR A 104 -22.92 22.88 -43.74
CA TYR A 104 -23.82 21.93 -43.08
C TYR A 104 -25.02 21.60 -43.97
N PRO A 105 -25.57 20.39 -43.85
CA PRO A 105 -26.73 20.00 -44.62
C PRO A 105 -27.94 20.87 -44.23
N LYS A 106 -28.61 21.46 -45.23
CA LYS A 106 -29.86 22.20 -45.04
C LYS A 106 -31.06 21.29 -44.75
N TRP A 107 -30.93 20.01 -45.10
CA TRP A 107 -31.97 19.01 -44.96
C TRP A 107 -31.33 17.71 -44.47
N LEU A 108 -31.87 17.17 -43.38
CA LEU A 108 -31.50 15.83 -42.94
C LEU A 108 -32.18 14.82 -43.84
N ARG A 109 -31.41 13.90 -44.43
CA ARG A 109 -31.99 12.79 -45.20
C ARG A 109 -32.40 11.68 -44.24
N PRO A 110 -33.59 11.08 -44.40
CA PRO A 110 -33.97 9.89 -43.65
C PRO A 110 -32.93 8.79 -43.83
N TRP A 111 -32.49 8.18 -42.72
CA TRP A 111 -31.57 7.05 -42.77
C TRP A 111 -32.35 5.77 -43.05
N THR A 112 -32.59 5.50 -44.33
CA THR A 112 -33.43 4.38 -44.79
C THR A 112 -32.73 3.03 -44.75
N SER A 113 -31.40 3.00 -44.64
CA SER A 113 -30.60 1.77 -44.66
C SER A 113 -30.55 1.04 -43.31
N PHE A 114 -31.02 1.65 -42.23
CA PHE A 114 -30.98 1.03 -40.90
C PHE A 114 -32.05 -0.06 -40.73
N THR A 115 -33.17 0.05 -41.45
CA THR A 115 -34.23 -0.97 -41.46
C THR A 115 -34.18 -1.78 -42.76
N ASN A 116 -33.16 -2.63 -42.93
CA ASN A 116 -33.34 -3.81 -43.78
C ASN A 116 -34.15 -4.81 -42.96
N THR A 117 -35.46 -4.78 -43.19
CA THR A 117 -36.38 -5.84 -42.75
C THR A 117 -36.24 -7.00 -43.72
#